data_AF-A0AA36FU45-F1
#
_entry.id   AF-A0AA36FU45-F1
#
_cell.length_a   1.000
_cell.length_b   1.000
_cell.length_c   1.000
_cell.angle_alpha   90.00
_cell.angle_beta   90.00
_cell.angle_gamma   90.00
#
_symmetry.space_group_name_H-M   'P 1'
#
loop_
_entity.id
_entity.type
_entity.pdbx_description
1 polymer ?
#
loop_
_entity_poly.entity_id
_entity_poly.type
_entity_poly.pdbx_seq_one_letter_code
_entity_poly.pdbx_strand_id
1 'polypeptide(L)'
;MFLLTGIVFFSTIMYYLERDEPNTDFYSIPAGCWWCVVTMATVGYGDAKPVTTAGKLVATTTSICGIIVLAFPISMIVEKFASAQQRRPLRTTQLAQAQMSAAANNALLRRFPTRRRARAKRPSDARHDSLLSTVA
;
A
#
# COMPACT_ATOMS: atom_id res chain seq x y z
N MET A 1 -13.95 -0.45 -5.99
CA MET A 1 -14.65 0.42 -6.96
C MET A 1 -14.67 -0.21 -8.35
N PHE A 2 -13.52 -0.53 -8.95
CA PHE A 2 -13.47 -1.17 -10.29
C PHE A 2 -14.28 -2.47 -10.42
N LEU A 3 -14.22 -3.37 -9.42
CA LEU A 3 -15.05 -4.58 -9.42
C LEU A 3 -16.55 -4.28 -9.46
N LEU A 4 -17.03 -3.40 -8.57
CA LEU A 4 -18.46 -3.06 -8.49
C LEU A 4 -18.97 -2.40 -9.77
N THR A 5 -18.19 -1.49 -10.35
CA THR A 5 -18.53 -0.85 -11.63
C THR A 5 -18.59 -1.88 -12.77
N GLY A 6 -17.62 -2.81 -12.82
CA GLY A 6 -17.63 -3.91 -13.80
C GLY A 6 -18.85 -4.82 -13.65
N ILE A 7 -19.19 -5.20 -12.42
CA ILE A 7 -20.36 -6.04 -12.12
C ILE A 7 -21.65 -5.38 -12.61
N VAL A 8 -21.89 -4.11 -12.24
CA VAL A 8 -23.13 -3.41 -12.62
C VAL A 8 -23.18 -3.18 -14.13
N PHE A 9 -22.05 -2.85 -14.76
CA PHE A 9 -21.96 -2.63 -16.20
C PHE A 9 -22.29 -3.90 -17.00
N PHE A 10 -21.57 -5.00 -16.75
CA PHE A 10 -21.82 -6.27 -17.45
C PHE A 10 -23.19 -6.86 -17.10
N SER A 11 -23.66 -6.71 -15.86
CA SER A 11 -24.99 -7.17 -15.46
C SER A 11 -26.10 -6.45 -16.22
N THR A 12 -25.94 -5.15 -16.46
CA THR A 12 -26.94 -4.37 -17.20
C THR A 12 -27.00 -4.82 -18.65
N ILE A 13 -25.85 -4.98 -19.31
CA ILE A 13 -25.77 -5.49 -20.69
C ILE A 13 -26.38 -6.89 -20.76
N MET A 14 -26.01 -7.77 -19.83
CA MET A 14 -26.48 -9.14 -19.80
C MET A 14 -28.00 -9.23 -19.63
N TYR A 15 -28.57 -8.42 -18.73
CA TYR A 15 -30.01 -8.28 -18.57
C TYR A 15 -30.68 -7.83 -19.87
N TYR A 16 -30.14 -6.82 -20.56
CA TYR A 16 -30.71 -6.36 -21.83
C TYR A 16 -30.65 -7.42 -22.94
N LEU A 17 -29.61 -8.26 -22.97
CA LEU A 17 -29.47 -9.29 -23.99
C LEU A 17 -30.36 -10.52 -23.76
N GLU A 18 -30.72 -10.81 -22.51
CA GLU A 18 -31.52 -11.99 -22.17
C GLU A 18 -32.97 -11.69 -21.77
N ARG A 19 -33.36 -10.41 -21.59
CA ARG A 19 -34.72 -10.04 -21.11
C ARG A 19 -35.84 -10.53 -22.03
N ASP A 20 -35.55 -10.69 -23.32
CA ASP A 20 -36.53 -11.01 -24.35
C ASP A 20 -36.66 -12.53 -24.57
N GLU A 21 -35.85 -13.35 -23.84
CA GLU A 21 -35.76 -14.78 -24.06
C GLU A 21 -36.58 -15.61 -23.04
N PRO A 22 -37.45 -16.53 -23.50
CA PRO A 22 -38.22 -17.39 -22.60
C PRO A 22 -37.31 -18.44 -21.93
N ASN A 23 -37.39 -18.56 -20.60
CA ASN A 23 -36.53 -19.38 -19.71
C ASN A 23 -35.16 -18.79 -19.36
N THR A 24 -35.05 -17.47 -19.35
CA THR A 24 -33.87 -16.77 -18.80
C THR A 24 -33.88 -16.74 -17.28
N ASP A 25 -32.72 -16.93 -16.66
CA ASP A 25 -32.51 -16.75 -15.20
C ASP A 25 -32.27 -15.26 -14.83
N PHE A 26 -32.30 -14.37 -15.82
CA PHE A 26 -32.01 -12.94 -15.68
C PHE A 26 -33.29 -12.09 -15.53
N TYR A 27 -34.10 -12.41 -14.52
CA TYR A 27 -35.42 -11.75 -14.31
C TYR A 27 -35.30 -10.29 -13.85
N SER A 28 -34.18 -9.90 -13.24
CA SER A 28 -33.99 -8.57 -12.64
C SER A 28 -32.52 -8.18 -12.58
N ILE A 29 -32.24 -6.88 -12.48
CA ILE A 29 -30.87 -6.34 -12.35
C ILE A 29 -30.08 -7.01 -11.21
N PRO A 30 -30.64 -7.23 -9.99
CA PRO A 30 -29.93 -7.92 -8.92
C PRO A 30 -29.56 -9.38 -9.24
N ALA A 31 -30.37 -10.08 -10.04
CA ALA A 31 -30.07 -11.45 -10.47
C ALA A 31 -28.89 -11.47 -11.45
N GLY A 32 -28.83 -10.50 -12.37
CA GLY A 32 -27.64 -10.30 -13.22
C GLY A 32 -26.39 -9.93 -12.42
N CYS A 33 -26.52 -9.15 -11.36
CA CYS A 33 -25.40 -8.81 -10.47
C CYS A 33 -24.84 -10.05 -9.79
N TRP A 34 -25.69 -10.97 -9.32
CA TRP A 34 -25.27 -12.24 -8.74
C TRP A 34 -24.44 -13.06 -9.74
N TRP A 35 -24.97 -13.25 -10.95
CA TRP A 35 -24.25 -13.94 -12.02
C TRP A 35 -22.91 -13.26 -12.34
N CYS A 36 -22.88 -11.94 -12.51
CA CYS A 36 -21.65 -11.21 -12.80
C CYS A 36 -20.61 -11.34 -11.68
N VAL A 37 -21.02 -11.33 -10.41
CA VAL A 37 -20.11 -11.56 -9.27
C VAL A 37 -19.49 -12.94 -9.37
N VAL A 38 -20.32 -13.97 -9.56
CA VAL A 38 -19.90 -15.39 -9.64
C VAL A 38 -18.97 -15.62 -10.84
N THR A 39 -19.27 -15.01 -12.00
CA THR A 39 -18.47 -15.13 -13.22
C THR A 39 -17.16 -14.34 -13.13
N MET A 40 -17.18 -13.08 -12.66
CA MET A 40 -15.95 -12.28 -12.52
C MET A 40 -15.02 -12.85 -11.45
N ALA A 41 -15.57 -13.49 -10.41
CA ALA A 41 -14.80 -14.22 -9.40
C ALA A 41 -14.34 -15.61 -9.89
N THR A 42 -14.65 -16.00 -11.12
CA THR A 42 -14.31 -17.30 -11.72
C THR A 42 -14.87 -18.53 -10.96
N VAL A 43 -15.93 -18.33 -10.17
CA VAL A 43 -16.58 -19.42 -9.42
C VAL A 43 -17.46 -20.26 -10.35
N GLY A 44 -18.32 -19.60 -11.13
CA GLY A 44 -19.12 -20.24 -12.16
C GLY A 44 -20.03 -21.38 -11.68
N TYR A 45 -20.91 -21.13 -10.70
CA TYR A 45 -21.85 -22.15 -10.18
C TYR A 45 -22.73 -22.79 -11.26
N GLY A 46 -23.05 -22.06 -12.33
CA GLY A 46 -23.87 -22.55 -13.44
C GLY A 46 -25.38 -22.51 -13.17
N ASP A 47 -25.78 -21.89 -12.06
CA ASP A 47 -27.15 -21.62 -11.64
C ASP A 47 -27.87 -20.61 -12.54
N ALA A 48 -27.15 -19.59 -13.01
CA ALA A 48 -27.61 -18.68 -14.05
C ALA A 48 -26.61 -18.70 -15.21
N LYS A 49 -27.10 -18.76 -16.46
CA LYS A 49 -26.24 -18.74 -17.65
C LYS A 49 -26.91 -18.09 -18.86
N PRO A 50 -26.17 -17.36 -19.70
CA PRO A 50 -26.69 -16.85 -20.97
C PRO A 50 -27.24 -17.99 -21.83
N VAL A 51 -28.45 -17.83 -22.34
CA VAL A 51 -29.00 -18.75 -23.34
C VAL A 51 -28.66 -18.22 -24.74
N THR A 52 -28.73 -16.91 -24.93
CA THR A 52 -28.50 -16.24 -26.21
C THR A 52 -27.04 -16.31 -26.67
N THR A 53 -26.83 -16.33 -27.99
CA THR A 53 -25.48 -16.31 -28.58
C THR A 53 -24.73 -15.02 -28.22
N ALA A 54 -25.43 -13.88 -28.17
CA ALA A 54 -24.85 -12.59 -27.78
C ALA A 54 -24.46 -12.57 -26.30
N GLY A 55 -25.31 -13.09 -25.40
CA GLY A 55 -25.00 -13.19 -23.98
C GLY A 55 -23.79 -14.08 -23.69
N LYS A 56 -23.59 -15.16 -24.47
CA LYS A 56 -22.38 -16.00 -24.37
C LYS A 56 -21.10 -15.23 -24.72
N LEU A 57 -21.12 -14.35 -25.71
CA LEU A 57 -19.97 -13.50 -26.05
C LEU A 57 -19.67 -12.47 -24.95
N VAL A 58 -20.71 -11.92 -24.32
CA VAL A 58 -20.55 -11.05 -23.15
C VAL A 58 -20.00 -11.83 -21.96
N ALA A 59 -20.44 -13.07 -21.75
CA ALA A 59 -19.94 -13.93 -20.67
C ALA A 59 -18.44 -14.22 -20.81
N THR A 60 -17.94 -14.52 -22.01
CA THR A 60 -16.50 -14.75 -22.21
C THR A 60 -15.69 -13.48 -21.94
N THR A 61 -16.17 -12.33 -22.41
CA THR A 61 -15.51 -11.03 -22.18
C THR A 61 -15.52 -10.66 -20.69
N THR A 62 -16.64 -10.93 -20.00
CA THR A 62 -16.79 -10.70 -18.55
C THR A 62 -15.78 -11.53 -17.75
N SER A 63 -15.59 -12.80 -18.09
CA SER A 63 -14.60 -13.68 -17.44
C SER A 63 -13.16 -13.16 -17.62
N ILE A 64 -12.78 -12.75 -18.83
CA ILE A 64 -11.44 -12.19 -19.11
C ILE A 64 -11.24 -10.89 -18.32
N CYS A 65 -12.23 -10.00 -18.33
CA CYS A 65 -12.18 -8.74 -17.58
C CYS A 65 -12.05 -9.00 -16.08
N GLY A 66 -12.78 -9.97 -15.53
CA GLY A 66 -12.72 -10.36 -14.12
C GLY A 66 -11.30 -10.73 -13.67
N ILE A 67 -10.61 -11.57 -14.44
CA ILE A 67 -9.23 -11.99 -14.15
C ILE A 67 -8.27 -10.78 -14.10
N ILE A 68 -8.38 -9.87 -15.07
CA ILE A 68 -7.55 -8.66 -15.12
C ILE A 68 -7.79 -7.79 -13.88
N VAL A 69 -9.06 -7.61 -13.50
CA VAL A 69 -9.42 -6.79 -12.33
C VAL A 69 -8.95 -7.45 -11.03
N LEU A 70 -9.00 -8.78 -10.91
CA LEU A 70 -8.50 -9.51 -9.75
C LEU A 70 -6.97 -9.51 -9.67
N ALA A 71 -6.26 -9.47 -10.79
CA ALA A 71 -4.80 -9.41 -10.82
C ALA A 71 -4.27 -8.11 -10.19
N PHE A 72 -4.99 -7.00 -10.33
CA PHE A 72 -4.54 -5.68 -9.83
C PHE A 72 -4.30 -5.64 -8.30
N PRO A 73 -5.27 -6.00 -7.43
CA PRO A 73 -5.04 -6.01 -5.98
C PRO A 73 -3.99 -7.05 -5.55
N ILE A 74 -3.92 -8.20 -6.23
CA ILE A 74 -2.91 -9.23 -5.96
C ILE A 74 -1.51 -8.66 -6.19
N SER A 75 -1.26 -8.04 -7.35
CA SER A 75 0.02 -7.41 -7.67
C SER A 75 0.40 -6.32 -6.66
N MET A 76 -0.56 -5.49 -6.24
CA MET A 76 -0.32 -4.46 -5.22
C MET A 76 0.13 -5.07 -3.88
N ILE A 77 -0.46 -6.19 -3.49
CA ILE A 77 -0.11 -6.90 -2.24
C ILE A 77 1.29 -7.52 -2.37
N VAL A 78 1.58 -8.19 -3.48
CA VAL A 78 2.88 -8.82 -3.75
C VAL A 78 4.02 -7.80 -3.70
N GLU A 79 3.86 -6.63 -4.31
CA GLU A 79 4.85 -5.55 -4.30
C GLU A 79 5.19 -5.09 -2.86
N LYS A 80 4.18 -4.97 -2.00
CA LYS A 80 4.37 -4.58 -0.59
C LYS A 80 5.13 -5.65 0.19
N PHE A 81 4.80 -6.93 -0.03
CA PHE A 81 5.52 -8.04 0.61
C PHE A 81 6.96 -8.15 0.09
N ALA A 82 7.18 -7.99 -1.21
CA ALA A 82 8.51 -7.99 -1.82
C ALA A 82 9.37 -6.85 -1.25
N SER A 83 8.82 -5.63 -1.20
CA SER A 83 9.47 -4.47 -0.58
C SER A 83 9.78 -4.68 0.91
N ALA A 84 8.88 -5.31 1.67
CA ALA A 84 9.10 -5.60 3.08
C ALA A 84 10.21 -6.63 3.29
N GLN A 85 10.28 -7.67 2.45
CA GLN A 85 11.32 -8.68 2.49
C GLN A 85 12.69 -8.08 2.12
N GLN A 86 12.75 -7.25 1.07
CA GLN A 86 14.00 -6.63 0.61
C GLN A 86 14.58 -5.60 1.60
N ARG A 87 13.75 -4.99 2.44
CA ARG A 87 14.19 -4.07 3.50
C ARG A 87 14.85 -4.77 4.70
N ARG A 88 14.70 -6.09 4.85
CA ARG A 88 15.30 -6.85 5.95
C ARG A 88 16.85 -6.85 5.94
N PRO A 89 17.55 -7.25 4.87
CA PRO A 89 19.02 -7.29 4.86
C PRO A 89 19.66 -5.89 4.96
N LEU A 90 19.01 -4.87 4.39
CA LEU A 90 19.49 -3.48 4.43
C LEU A 90 19.44 -2.88 5.84
N ARG A 91 18.40 -3.20 6.63
CA ARG A 91 18.32 -2.73 8.02
C ARG A 91 19.37 -3.38 8.90
N THR A 92 19.64 -4.68 8.77
CA THR A 92 20.66 -5.36 9.59
C THR A 92 22.06 -4.82 9.30
N THR A 93 22.40 -4.58 8.03
CA THR A 93 23.71 -4.00 7.65
C THR A 93 23.84 -2.55 8.11
N GLN A 94 22.79 -1.73 7.94
CA GLN A 94 22.81 -0.35 8.44
C GLN A 94 22.90 -0.25 9.96
N LEU A 95 22.17 -1.10 10.70
CA LEU A 95 22.25 -1.14 12.16
C LEU A 95 23.64 -1.60 12.64
N ALA A 96 24.22 -2.62 12.00
CA ALA A 96 25.58 -3.07 12.30
C ALA A 96 26.61 -1.95 12.06
N GLN A 97 26.48 -1.21 10.95
CA GLN A 97 27.37 -0.10 10.63
C GLN A 97 27.18 1.10 11.56
N ALA A 98 25.94 1.44 11.93
CA ALA A 98 25.65 2.49 12.91
C ALA A 98 26.21 2.14 14.30
N GLN A 99 26.12 0.87 14.72
CA GLN A 99 26.72 0.39 15.97
C GLN A 99 28.25 0.44 15.95
N MET A 100 28.89 0.03 14.85
CA MET A 100 30.34 0.17 14.70
C MET A 100 30.80 1.63 14.76
N SER A 101 30.05 2.53 14.11
CA SER A 101 30.33 3.97 14.14
C SER A 101 30.22 4.54 15.56
N ALA A 102 29.19 4.13 16.31
CA ALA A 102 29.00 4.53 17.69
C ALA A 102 30.09 3.97 18.62
N ALA A 103 30.48 2.70 18.44
CA ALA A 103 31.56 2.08 19.20
C ALA A 103 32.91 2.74 18.93
N ALA A 104 33.22 3.05 17.66
CA ALA A 104 34.42 3.76 17.26
C ALA A 104 34.46 5.19 17.83
N ASN A 105 33.33 5.91 17.76
CA ASN A 105 33.21 7.24 18.35
C ASN A 105 33.42 7.22 19.88
N ASN A 106 32.84 6.23 20.57
CA ASN A 106 33.01 6.08 22.00
C ASN A 106 34.46 5.73 22.39
N ALA A 107 35.14 4.88 21.60
CA ALA A 107 36.55 4.57 21.78
C ALA A 107 37.45 5.80 21.55
N LEU A 108 37.15 6.63 20.55
CA LEU A 108 37.84 7.91 20.31
C LEU A 108 37.72 8.86 21.50
N LEU A 109 36.52 9.00 22.09
CA LEU A 109 36.29 9.85 23.26
C LEU A 109 37.07 9.40 24.49
N ARG A 110 37.27 8.09 24.69
CA ARG A 110 38.11 7.57 25.78
C ARG A 110 39.60 7.85 25.55
N ARG A 111 40.04 7.83 24.29
CA ARG A 111 41.45 8.05 23.91
C ARG A 111 41.83 9.52 23.88
N PHE A 112 40.88 10.40 23.55
CA PHE A 112 41.03 11.85 23.60
C PHE A 112 39.98 12.44 24.54
N PRO A 113 40.27 12.54 25.85
CA PRO A 113 39.40 13.27 26.77
C PRO A 113 39.40 14.73 26.34
N THR A 114 38.35 15.10 25.60
CA THR A 114 38.28 16.40 24.93
C THR A 114 38.27 17.47 26.02
N ARG A 115 39.24 18.40 25.97
CA ARG A 115 39.35 19.63 26.78
C ARG A 115 38.15 20.59 26.63
N ARG A 116 36.95 20.10 26.34
CA ARG A 116 35.73 20.92 26.17
C ARG A 116 35.29 21.59 27.48
N ARG A 117 35.67 21.07 28.65
CA ARG A 117 35.44 21.76 29.93
C ARG A 117 36.29 23.03 30.12
N ALA A 118 37.40 23.21 29.41
CA ALA A 118 38.27 24.38 29.60
C ALA A 118 37.84 25.63 28.81
N ARG A 119 36.86 25.53 27.89
CA ARG A 119 36.39 26.67 27.08
C ARG A 119 34.98 27.15 27.46
N ALA A 120 34.36 26.59 28.48
CA ALA A 120 33.08 27.07 29.02
C ALA A 120 33.24 28.14 30.13
N LYS A 121 34.47 28.45 30.53
CA LYS A 121 34.77 29.55 31.47
C LYS A 121 35.57 30.63 30.74
N ARG A 122 34.92 31.37 29.82
CA ARG A 122 35.48 32.63 29.32
C ARG A 122 35.16 33.71 30.37
N PRO A 123 36.17 34.39 30.94
CA PRO A 123 35.96 35.42 31.95
C PRO A 123 35.57 36.73 31.25
N SER A 124 34.27 36.94 31.00
CA SER A 124 33.76 38.27 30.61
C SER A 124 32.95 38.96 31.70
N ASP A 125 32.56 38.26 32.77
CA ASP A 125 31.72 38.84 33.83
C ASP A 125 32.48 39.54 34.97
N ALA A 126 33.80 39.36 35.08
CA ALA A 126 34.56 39.94 36.20
C ALA A 126 34.97 41.41 36.00
N ARG A 127 34.59 42.06 34.88
CA ARG A 127 35.00 43.46 34.58
C ARG A 127 33.91 44.49 34.86
N HIS A 128 32.65 44.07 35.01
CA HIS A 128 31.55 45.01 35.29
C HIS A 128 31.48 45.41 36.76
N ASP A 129 31.93 44.54 37.69
CA ASP A 129 31.85 44.82 39.12
C ASP A 129 32.94 45.79 39.62
N SER A 130 34.09 45.86 38.95
CA SER A 130 35.18 46.78 39.33
C SER A 130 34.90 48.25 38.95
N LEU A 131 34.04 48.49 37.97
CA LEU A 131 33.65 49.84 37.56
C LEU A 131 32.59 50.46 38.49
N LEU A 132 31.81 49.64 39.18
CA LEU A 132 30.79 50.12 40.13
C LEU A 132 31.37 50.45 41.52
N SER A 133 32.49 49.83 41.91
CA SER A 133 33.14 50.09 43.21
C SER A 133 34.09 51.31 43.24
N THR A 134 34.41 51.91 42.08
CA THR A 134 35.33 53.07 42.00
C THR A 134 34.58 54.41 41.94
N VAL A 135 33.24 54.38 41.83
CA VAL A 135 32.38 55.57 41.64
C VAL A 135 31.40 55.77 42.82
N ALA A 136 31.50 54.98 43.88
CA ALA A 136 30.78 55.16 45.15
C ALA A 136 31.77 55.45 46.27
#